data_AF-A0A1V9ZCT2-F1
#
_entry.id   AF-A0A1V9ZCT2-F1
#
_cell.length_a   1.000
_cell.length_b   1.000
_cell.length_c   1.000
_cell.angle_alpha   90.00
_cell.angle_beta   90.00
_cell.angle_gamma   90.00
#
_symmetry.space_group_name_H-M   'P 1'
#
loop_
_entity.id
_entity.type
_entity.pdbx_description
1 polymer ?
#
loop_
_entity_poly.entity_id
_entity_poly.type
_entity_poly.pdbx_seq_one_letter_code
_entity_poly.pdbx_strand_id
1 'polypeptide(L)'
;NLWKTTDLSPQVAWPPKLKTLKIKGGPAEILIPTLPLTVTSIEWTMASLSHLPAIAPQWQVIDLSFNSVRNLVNADLSNVTYLSLDQNFLGKIENVTFSPKLKYFKCSGSLATLTLSKSSFDAFNKLQKIFNETSADIGFRVGDNFASNIDTSSCTRANGVVLPLWAKYTNFSACVVSDAAAPVPAVATTTVTPTTSTNAPSSEVQSSSNVGAIVGGSIAAVAALVALASFCLWKRRQQEAKTSDYYDTTTTPMHKDGYNITGDKSLSKDPEIAGYVNLEPLRLLRLVPTELVVT
;
A
#
# COMPACT_ATOMS: atom_id res chain seq x y z
N ASN A 1 -16.47 -11.53 4.55
CA ASN A 1 -16.89 -11.39 3.14
C ASN A 1 -15.66 -11.08 2.30
N LEU A 2 -15.21 -12.04 1.51
CA LEU A 2 -14.06 -11.89 0.61
C LEU A 2 -14.60 -11.78 -0.82
N TRP A 3 -14.38 -10.64 -1.47
CA TRP A 3 -14.89 -10.40 -2.83
C TRP A 3 -13.76 -10.62 -3.85
N LYS A 4 -14.04 -11.33 -4.94
CA LYS A 4 -13.17 -11.34 -6.14
C LYS A 4 -13.60 -10.16 -7.03
N THR A 5 -12.65 -9.35 -7.49
CA THR A 5 -12.93 -8.07 -8.17
C THR A 5 -13.59 -8.21 -9.54
N THR A 6 -13.53 -9.39 -10.18
CA THR A 6 -14.13 -9.62 -11.50
C THR A 6 -15.65 -9.51 -11.51
N ASP A 7 -16.28 -9.52 -10.34
CA ASP A 7 -17.73 -9.61 -10.20
C ASP A 7 -18.37 -8.28 -9.74
N LEU A 8 -17.56 -7.20 -9.60
CA LEU A 8 -18.03 -5.93 -9.05
C LEU A 8 -18.36 -4.93 -10.18
N SER A 9 -19.66 -4.70 -10.37
CA SER A 9 -20.19 -3.62 -11.19
C SER A 9 -19.87 -2.25 -10.55
N PRO A 10 -19.62 -1.18 -11.32
CA PRO A 10 -19.44 0.17 -10.79
C PRO A 10 -20.64 0.70 -9.99
N GLN A 11 -21.79 0.01 -10.01
CA GLN A 11 -23.00 0.34 -9.25
C GLN A 11 -23.25 -0.60 -8.06
N VAL A 12 -22.20 -1.12 -7.42
CA VAL A 12 -22.37 -1.95 -6.21
C VAL A 12 -23.01 -1.13 -5.10
N ALA A 13 -24.24 -1.50 -4.71
CA ALA A 13 -24.90 -0.98 -3.53
C ALA A 13 -24.28 -1.62 -2.28
N TRP A 14 -23.47 -0.84 -1.55
CA TRP A 14 -22.82 -1.33 -0.34
C TRP A 14 -23.81 -1.49 0.82
N PRO A 15 -23.64 -2.52 1.68
CA PRO A 15 -24.43 -2.62 2.90
C PRO A 15 -24.24 -1.37 3.78
N PRO A 16 -25.31 -0.71 4.26
CA PRO A 16 -25.19 0.56 4.99
C PRO A 16 -24.42 0.45 6.31
N LYS A 17 -24.35 -0.76 6.89
CA LYS A 17 -23.63 -1.06 8.13
C LYS A 17 -22.22 -1.65 7.90
N LEU A 18 -21.71 -1.63 6.68
CA LEU A 18 -20.39 -2.19 6.36
C LEU A 18 -19.28 -1.44 7.13
N LYS A 19 -18.55 -2.14 7.99
CA LYS A 19 -17.42 -1.59 8.76
C LYS A 19 -16.06 -1.94 8.19
N THR A 20 -15.94 -3.15 7.66
CA THR A 20 -14.70 -3.71 7.16
C THR A 20 -14.89 -4.19 5.74
N LEU A 21 -14.03 -3.73 4.84
CA LEU A 21 -13.96 -4.20 3.46
C LEU A 21 -12.64 -4.91 3.20
N LYS A 22 -12.72 -6.20 2.89
CA LYS A 22 -11.56 -7.03 2.53
C LYS A 22 -11.64 -7.42 1.06
N ILE A 23 -10.59 -7.11 0.31
CA ILE A 23 -10.42 -7.45 -1.10
C ILE A 23 -9.07 -8.16 -1.22
N LYS A 24 -9.09 -9.32 -1.88
CA LYS A 24 -7.88 -10.09 -2.14
C LYS A 24 -7.84 -10.46 -3.61
N GLY A 25 -6.81 -10.01 -4.31
CA GLY A 25 -6.66 -10.28 -5.74
C GLY A 25 -7.43 -9.30 -6.64
N GLY A 26 -6.87 -9.03 -7.82
CA GLY A 26 -7.51 -8.32 -8.94
C GLY A 26 -7.54 -6.78 -8.81
N PRO A 27 -7.98 -6.02 -9.84
CA PRO A 27 -7.82 -4.56 -9.86
C PRO A 27 -8.78 -3.84 -8.91
N ALA A 28 -8.32 -3.44 -7.73
CA ALA A 28 -9.16 -2.70 -6.76
C ALA A 28 -9.37 -1.21 -7.09
N GLU A 29 -8.62 -0.64 -8.06
CA GLU A 29 -8.69 0.78 -8.41
C GLU A 29 -10.12 1.23 -8.84
N ILE A 30 -10.97 0.30 -9.27
CA ILE A 30 -12.33 0.57 -9.77
C ILE A 30 -13.34 0.88 -8.63
N LEU A 31 -13.03 0.59 -7.36
CA LEU A 31 -14.02 0.53 -6.27
C LEU A 31 -14.02 1.72 -5.30
N ILE A 32 -13.09 2.66 -5.47
CA ILE A 32 -12.77 3.69 -4.46
C ILE A 32 -13.86 4.79 -4.33
N PRO A 33 -14.55 5.27 -5.39
CA PRO A 33 -15.45 6.41 -5.25
C PRO A 33 -16.76 6.15 -4.48
N THR A 34 -17.08 4.91 -4.11
CA THR A 34 -18.44 4.54 -3.65
C THR A 34 -18.51 3.94 -2.25
N LEU A 35 -17.39 3.88 -1.50
CA LEU A 35 -17.40 3.25 -0.17
C LEU A 35 -18.28 4.02 0.82
N PRO A 36 -19.13 3.34 1.60
CA PRO A 36 -19.97 4.01 2.57
C PRO A 36 -19.11 4.58 3.72
N LEU A 37 -19.52 5.73 4.27
CA LEU A 37 -18.84 6.41 5.39
C LEU A 37 -18.76 5.55 6.66
N THR A 38 -19.50 4.44 6.71
CA THR A 38 -19.44 3.50 7.83
C THR A 38 -18.20 2.62 7.82
N VAL A 39 -17.47 2.50 6.70
CA VAL A 39 -16.24 1.71 6.59
C VAL A 39 -15.09 2.40 7.31
N THR A 40 -14.51 1.71 8.29
CA THR A 40 -13.36 2.17 9.08
C THR A 40 -12.12 1.29 8.88
N SER A 41 -12.27 0.13 8.24
CA SER A 41 -11.20 -0.84 8.01
C SER A 41 -11.18 -1.29 6.55
N ILE A 42 -10.05 -1.09 5.88
CA ILE A 42 -9.82 -1.57 4.52
C ILE A 42 -8.62 -2.51 4.49
N GLU A 43 -8.78 -3.64 3.82
CA GLU A 43 -7.72 -4.62 3.59
C GLU A 43 -7.74 -5.02 2.12
N TRP A 44 -6.91 -4.39 1.30
CA TRP A 44 -6.84 -4.60 -0.15
C TRP A 44 -5.50 -5.21 -0.51
N THR A 45 -5.41 -6.53 -0.32
CA THR A 45 -4.17 -7.27 -0.53
C THR A 45 -4.10 -7.87 -1.93
N MET A 46 -2.92 -7.92 -2.55
CA MET A 46 -2.76 -8.52 -3.89
C MET A 46 -3.68 -7.90 -4.95
N ALA A 47 -4.06 -6.63 -4.78
CA ALA A 47 -5.11 -5.98 -5.54
C ALA A 47 -4.56 -5.14 -6.71
N SER A 48 -3.33 -5.42 -7.13
CA SER A 48 -2.58 -4.73 -8.18
C SER A 48 -2.57 -3.20 -8.03
N LEU A 49 -2.70 -2.68 -6.80
CA LEU A 49 -2.70 -1.25 -6.56
C LEU A 49 -1.32 -0.68 -6.87
N SER A 50 -1.28 0.27 -7.78
CA SER A 50 -0.03 0.96 -8.14
C SER A 50 0.15 2.27 -7.36
N HIS A 51 -0.96 2.80 -6.82
CA HIS A 51 -1.04 4.09 -6.13
C HIS A 51 -1.88 3.92 -4.85
N LEU A 52 -1.69 4.83 -3.90
CA LEU A 52 -2.55 4.88 -2.71
C LEU A 52 -3.96 5.35 -3.11
N PRO A 53 -5.04 4.71 -2.64
CA PRO A 53 -6.37 5.29 -2.76
C PRO A 53 -6.48 6.61 -2.00
N ALA A 54 -7.46 7.44 -2.38
CA ALA A 54 -7.81 8.62 -1.58
C ALA A 54 -8.18 8.18 -0.16
N ILE A 55 -7.47 8.71 0.84
CA ILE A 55 -7.68 8.33 2.22
C ILE A 55 -8.94 9.00 2.76
N ALA A 56 -9.87 8.19 3.28
CA ALA A 56 -11.03 8.72 3.96
C ALA A 56 -10.70 8.99 5.45
N PRO A 57 -11.17 10.12 6.03
CA PRO A 57 -10.78 10.54 7.38
C PRO A 57 -11.26 9.58 8.48
N GLN A 58 -12.27 8.75 8.23
CA GLN A 58 -12.77 7.76 9.18
C GLN A 58 -11.97 6.44 9.19
N TRP A 59 -11.02 6.24 8.27
CA TRP A 59 -10.25 5.00 8.21
C TRP A 59 -9.28 4.90 9.39
N GLN A 60 -9.29 3.73 10.03
CA GLN A 60 -8.50 3.40 11.21
C GLN A 60 -7.53 2.24 10.92
N VAL A 61 -7.93 1.32 10.05
CA VAL A 61 -7.13 0.16 9.65
C VAL A 61 -6.98 0.18 8.14
N ILE A 62 -5.73 0.24 7.69
CA ILE A 62 -5.37 0.23 6.27
C ILE A 62 -4.32 -0.87 6.06
N ASP A 63 -4.71 -1.93 5.36
CA ASP A 63 -3.78 -2.95 4.88
C ASP A 63 -3.78 -2.96 3.36
N LEU A 64 -2.67 -2.50 2.77
CA LEU A 64 -2.44 -2.51 1.32
C LEU A 64 -1.24 -3.42 1.00
N SER A 65 -1.03 -4.48 1.78
CA SER A 65 0.11 -5.38 1.60
C SER A 65 0.05 -6.12 0.26
N PHE A 66 1.22 -6.51 -0.26
CA PHE A 66 1.34 -7.27 -1.52
C PHE A 66 0.75 -6.52 -2.74
N ASN A 67 1.01 -5.22 -2.84
CA ASN A 67 0.64 -4.43 -4.01
C ASN A 67 1.89 -3.89 -4.72
N SER A 68 1.73 -2.89 -5.57
CA SER A 68 2.83 -2.22 -6.30
C SER A 68 2.88 -0.72 -5.99
N VAL A 69 2.43 -0.32 -4.80
CA VAL A 69 2.44 1.09 -4.35
C VAL A 69 3.89 1.55 -4.19
N ARG A 70 4.23 2.67 -4.81
CA ARG A 70 5.59 3.25 -4.77
C ARG A 70 5.71 4.48 -3.88
N ASN A 71 4.62 5.23 -3.73
CA ASN A 71 4.64 6.51 -3.06
C ASN A 71 3.46 6.60 -2.09
N LEU A 72 3.74 7.04 -0.85
CA LEU A 72 2.75 7.48 0.13
C LEU A 72 2.94 8.98 0.32
N VAL A 73 2.11 9.77 -0.37
CA VAL A 73 2.27 11.23 -0.39
C VAL A 73 0.96 11.96 -0.16
N ASN A 74 1.01 13.12 0.49
CA ASN A 74 -0.14 14.01 0.71
C ASN A 74 -1.33 13.32 1.38
N ALA A 75 -1.06 12.48 2.38
CA ALA A 75 -2.07 11.68 3.05
C ALA A 75 -2.22 12.09 4.52
N ASP A 76 -3.44 12.34 4.96
CA ASP A 76 -3.74 12.48 6.39
C ASP A 76 -4.10 11.11 6.97
N LEU A 77 -3.17 10.53 7.73
CA LEU A 77 -3.33 9.25 8.42
C LEU A 77 -3.49 9.46 9.93
N SER A 78 -3.92 10.64 10.37
CA SER A 78 -4.05 10.99 11.80
C SER A 78 -5.03 10.11 12.57
N ASN A 79 -6.01 9.50 11.91
CA ASN A 79 -6.95 8.55 12.53
C ASN A 79 -6.55 7.09 12.39
N VAL A 80 -5.49 6.79 11.63
CA VAL A 80 -5.04 5.43 11.39
C VAL A 80 -4.31 4.88 12.61
N THR A 81 -4.78 3.73 13.09
CA THR A 81 -4.17 2.97 14.17
C THR A 81 -3.33 1.80 13.66
N TYR A 82 -3.64 1.28 12.48
CA TYR A 82 -2.94 0.17 11.84
C TYR A 82 -2.68 0.49 10.37
N LEU A 83 -1.41 0.49 9.97
CA LEU A 83 -0.99 0.68 8.58
C LEU A 83 -0.03 -0.43 8.17
N SER A 84 -0.42 -1.23 7.18
CA SER A 84 0.48 -2.16 6.51
C SER A 84 0.62 -1.83 5.03
N LEU A 85 1.86 -1.59 4.63
CA LEU A 85 2.31 -1.38 3.24
C LEU A 85 3.39 -2.43 2.90
N ASP A 86 3.33 -3.59 3.55
CA ASP A 86 4.28 -4.66 3.35
C ASP A 86 4.27 -5.17 1.90
N GLN A 87 5.39 -5.72 1.44
CA GLN A 87 5.51 -6.28 0.09
C GLN A 87 5.01 -5.33 -1.01
N ASN A 88 5.32 -4.05 -0.85
CA ASN A 88 5.22 -3.01 -1.87
C ASN A 88 6.63 -2.54 -2.27
N PHE A 89 6.71 -1.62 -3.23
CA PHE A 89 7.97 -1.03 -3.70
C PHE A 89 8.07 0.44 -3.29
N LEU A 90 7.81 0.73 -2.01
CA LEU A 90 7.83 2.09 -1.51
C LEU A 90 9.22 2.71 -1.69
N GLY A 91 9.26 3.82 -2.43
CA GLY A 91 10.44 4.67 -2.62
C GLY A 91 10.31 6.04 -1.94
N LYS A 92 9.08 6.46 -1.61
CA LYS A 92 8.81 7.80 -1.10
C LYS A 92 7.66 7.83 -0.09
N ILE A 93 7.92 8.46 1.05
CA ILE A 93 6.93 8.89 2.04
C ILE A 93 7.16 10.38 2.28
N GLU A 94 6.18 11.23 1.96
CA GLU A 94 6.33 12.68 2.07
C GLU A 94 4.99 13.37 2.30
N ASN A 95 4.97 14.38 3.16
CA ASN A 95 3.75 15.13 3.50
C ASN A 95 2.62 14.20 3.97
N VAL A 96 2.95 13.30 4.89
CA VAL A 96 2.02 12.36 5.51
C VAL A 96 1.90 12.69 6.98
N THR A 97 0.66 12.85 7.45
CA THR A 97 0.40 13.14 8.86
C THR A 97 0.15 11.84 9.61
N PHE A 98 1.00 11.54 10.59
CA PHE A 98 0.80 10.44 11.53
C PHE A 98 0.53 11.00 12.92
N SER A 99 -0.36 10.33 13.67
CA SER A 99 -0.67 10.73 15.04
C SER A 99 -0.18 9.68 16.05
N PRO A 100 -0.13 10.02 17.35
CA PRO A 100 0.14 9.06 18.41
C PRO A 100 -0.88 7.90 18.52
N LYS A 101 -1.98 7.93 17.75
CA LYS A 101 -2.93 6.81 17.66
C LYS A 101 -2.37 5.64 16.86
N LEU A 102 -1.34 5.85 16.04
CA LEU A 102 -0.71 4.79 15.27
C LEU A 102 -0.11 3.77 16.24
N LYS A 103 -0.64 2.55 16.21
CA LYS A 103 -0.20 1.43 17.05
C LYS A 103 0.62 0.44 16.26
N TYR A 104 0.36 0.31 14.96
CA TYR A 104 1.05 -0.64 14.09
C TYR A 104 1.47 0.01 12.78
N PHE A 105 2.72 -0.22 12.42
CA PHE A 105 3.27 0.17 11.13
C PHE A 105 4.11 -0.96 10.53
N LYS A 106 3.75 -1.41 9.33
CA LYS A 106 4.58 -2.34 8.54
C LYS A 106 4.84 -1.79 7.15
N CYS A 107 6.10 -1.83 6.72
CA CYS A 107 6.46 -1.43 5.36
C CYS A 107 7.67 -2.19 4.84
N SER A 108 7.78 -2.24 3.51
CA SER A 108 8.92 -2.84 2.79
C SER A 108 9.33 -1.92 1.64
N GLY A 109 10.57 -2.05 1.17
CA GLY A 109 11.13 -1.23 0.08
C GLY A 109 12.24 -0.25 0.51
N SER A 110 12.85 0.41 -0.47
CA SER A 110 13.99 1.31 -0.26
C SER A 110 13.55 2.76 -0.43
N LEU A 111 13.39 3.46 0.69
CA LEU A 111 12.96 4.85 0.71
C LEU A 111 14.13 5.79 0.35
N ALA A 112 14.01 6.46 -0.79
CA ALA A 112 14.86 7.60 -1.15
C ALA A 112 14.38 8.90 -0.49
N THR A 113 13.11 8.94 -0.08
CA THR A 113 12.51 10.09 0.62
C THR A 113 11.62 9.57 1.74
N LEU A 114 11.91 10.03 2.96
CA LEU A 114 11.08 9.83 4.15
C LEU A 114 11.07 11.16 4.89
N THR A 115 10.13 12.03 4.54
CA THR A 115 9.97 13.35 5.14
C THR A 115 8.78 13.34 6.09
N LEU A 116 9.04 13.57 7.37
CA LEU A 116 8.05 13.56 8.44
C LEU A 116 8.02 14.92 9.13
N SER A 117 6.82 15.34 9.55
CA SER A 117 6.72 16.43 10.53
C SER A 117 7.29 15.99 11.88
N LYS A 118 7.67 16.95 12.75
CA LYS A 118 8.21 16.62 14.07
C LYS A 118 7.24 15.76 14.90
N SER A 119 5.95 16.12 14.90
CA SER A 119 4.89 15.35 15.54
C SER A 119 4.76 13.91 14.99
N SER A 120 4.85 13.73 13.67
CA SER A 120 4.77 12.41 13.03
C SER A 120 6.01 11.56 13.33
N PHE A 121 7.20 12.15 13.32
CA PHE A 121 8.44 11.49 13.72
C PHE A 121 8.36 10.99 15.17
N ASP A 122 7.85 11.82 16.09
CA ASP A 122 7.69 11.44 17.49
C ASP A 122 6.66 10.31 17.67
N ALA A 123 5.60 10.29 16.87
CA ALA A 123 4.64 9.17 16.86
C ALA A 123 5.31 7.87 16.38
N PHE A 124 6.07 7.91 15.29
CA PHE A 124 6.81 6.76 14.78
C PHE A 124 7.82 6.25 15.81
N ASN A 125 8.59 7.13 16.41
CA ASN A 125 9.69 6.75 17.30
C ASN A 125 9.23 6.15 18.64
N LYS A 126 7.92 6.22 18.95
CA LYS A 126 7.29 5.53 20.09
C LYS A 126 6.95 4.07 19.82
N LEU A 127 6.90 3.66 18.55
CA LEU A 127 6.63 2.26 18.18
C LEU A 127 7.80 1.36 18.61
N GLN A 128 7.48 0.19 19.15
CA GLN A 128 8.47 -0.82 19.53
C GLN A 128 8.72 -1.78 18.36
N LYS A 129 9.95 -2.32 18.22
CA LYS A 129 10.23 -3.33 17.20
C LYS A 129 9.53 -4.64 17.56
N ILE A 130 8.77 -5.20 16.62
CA ILE A 130 8.10 -6.49 16.78
C ILE A 130 9.05 -7.60 16.31
N PHE A 131 9.42 -8.52 17.21
CA PHE A 131 10.33 -9.64 16.92
C PHE A 131 9.60 -10.95 16.57
N ASN A 132 8.40 -11.18 17.13
CA ASN A 132 7.64 -12.41 16.96
C ASN A 132 6.23 -12.12 16.42
N GLU A 133 5.65 -13.04 15.66
CA GLU A 133 4.34 -12.88 15.00
C GLU A 133 3.14 -13.29 15.89
N THR A 134 3.39 -13.58 17.17
CA THR A 134 2.48 -14.42 17.96
C THR A 134 1.36 -13.70 18.73
N SER A 135 1.22 -12.38 18.73
CA SER A 135 -0.04 -11.71 19.13
C SER A 135 0.01 -10.18 19.12
N ALA A 136 -1.16 -9.59 18.81
CA ALA A 136 -1.53 -8.19 19.01
C ALA A 136 -0.47 -7.20 18.50
N ASP A 137 -0.32 -7.17 17.18
CA ASP A 137 0.57 -6.29 16.41
C ASP A 137 0.55 -4.83 16.89
N ILE A 138 1.36 -4.51 17.91
CA ILE A 138 1.62 -3.16 18.40
C ILE A 138 3.12 -2.93 18.27
N GLY A 139 3.48 -1.94 17.46
CA GLY A 139 4.86 -1.59 17.17
C GLY A 139 5.10 -1.36 15.69
N PHE A 140 6.33 -1.62 15.26
CA PHE A 140 6.70 -1.55 13.86
C PHE A 140 7.41 -2.82 13.41
N ARG A 141 7.28 -3.10 12.11
CA ARG A 141 8.07 -4.09 11.40
C ARG A 141 8.48 -3.52 10.05
N VAL A 142 9.72 -3.75 9.68
CA VAL A 142 10.21 -3.45 8.33
C VAL A 142 10.59 -4.74 7.64
N GLY A 143 10.36 -4.85 6.33
CA GLY A 143 10.84 -5.99 5.55
C GLY A 143 12.37 -6.04 5.46
N ASP A 144 12.91 -7.20 5.10
CA ASP A 144 14.37 -7.44 5.02
C ASP A 144 15.07 -6.54 4.00
N ASN A 145 14.34 -6.05 3.00
CA ASN A 145 14.84 -5.15 1.97
C ASN A 145 14.62 -3.67 2.32
N PHE A 146 14.21 -3.35 3.55
CA PHE A 146 13.97 -1.98 3.93
C PHE A 146 15.27 -1.20 4.08
N ALA A 147 15.35 -0.06 3.41
CA ALA A 147 16.44 0.89 3.53
C ALA A 147 15.92 2.33 3.51
N SER A 148 16.62 3.23 4.17
CA SER A 148 16.35 4.66 4.15
C SER A 148 17.62 5.41 3.70
N ASN A 149 17.63 5.85 2.44
CA ASN A 149 18.76 6.56 1.83
C ASN A 149 18.40 8.04 1.71
N ILE A 150 18.32 8.73 2.85
CA ILE A 150 17.81 10.10 2.90
C ILE A 150 18.88 11.08 2.43
N ASP A 151 18.56 11.85 1.39
CA ASP A 151 19.40 12.95 0.93
C ASP A 151 19.39 14.10 1.94
N THR A 152 20.52 14.30 2.60
CA THR A 152 20.72 15.36 3.60
C THR A 152 20.58 16.76 3.01
N SER A 153 20.99 16.95 1.74
CA SER A 153 20.91 18.25 1.07
C SER A 153 19.47 18.63 0.74
N SER A 154 18.69 17.67 0.22
CA SER A 154 17.25 17.83 -0.01
C SER A 154 16.49 18.06 1.29
N CYS A 155 16.86 17.36 2.37
CA CYS A 155 16.26 17.56 3.69
C CYS A 155 16.51 18.98 4.24
N THR A 156 17.75 19.45 4.15
CA THR A 156 18.13 20.80 4.60
C THR A 156 17.38 21.87 3.81
N ARG A 157 17.22 21.68 2.48
CA ARG A 157 16.45 22.61 1.63
C ARG A 157 14.97 22.69 2.00
N ALA A 158 14.41 21.60 2.53
CA ALA A 158 13.06 21.57 3.09
C ALA A 158 12.98 22.15 4.53
N ASN A 159 14.05 22.80 5.02
CA ASN A 159 14.21 23.26 6.40
C ASN A 159 14.04 22.11 7.43
N GLY A 160 14.48 20.91 7.04
CA GLY A 160 14.48 19.73 7.88
C GLY A 160 15.87 19.36 8.37
N VAL A 161 15.90 18.40 9.30
CA VAL A 161 17.12 17.78 9.84
C VAL A 161 17.00 16.27 9.68
N VAL A 162 18.06 15.61 9.21
CA VAL A 162 18.10 14.15 9.14
C VAL A 162 18.30 13.60 10.56
N LEU A 163 17.32 12.84 11.05
CA LEU A 163 17.35 12.23 12.38
C LEU A 163 17.27 10.71 12.29
N PRO A 164 17.92 9.98 13.22
CA PRO A 164 17.84 8.52 13.25
C PRO A 164 16.44 8.08 13.68
N LEU A 165 15.84 7.18 12.91
CA LEU A 165 14.51 6.63 13.15
C LEU A 165 14.66 5.28 13.86
N TRP A 166 13.98 5.09 14.99
CA TRP A 166 14.08 3.88 15.82
C TRP A 166 15.52 3.52 16.19
N ALA A 167 16.34 4.51 16.54
CA ALA A 167 17.79 4.40 16.77
C ALA A 167 18.22 3.24 17.70
N LYS A 168 17.34 2.79 18.60
CA LYS A 168 17.58 1.63 19.48
C LYS A 168 17.66 0.29 18.72
N TYR A 169 17.06 0.21 17.54
CA TYR A 169 16.78 -1.05 16.85
C TYR A 169 17.29 -1.09 15.40
N THR A 170 17.53 0.07 14.79
CA THR A 170 17.88 0.21 13.37
C THR A 170 18.84 1.38 13.17
N ASN A 171 19.43 1.44 11.99
CA ASN A 171 20.25 2.56 11.50
C ASN A 171 19.48 3.42 10.49
N PHE A 172 18.15 3.38 10.49
CA PHE A 172 17.34 4.14 9.55
C PHE A 172 17.32 5.61 9.91
N SER A 173 17.01 6.45 8.93
CA SER A 173 16.90 7.88 9.11
C SER A 173 15.67 8.42 8.40
N ALA A 174 15.20 9.56 8.87
CA ALA A 174 14.12 10.33 8.28
C ALA A 174 14.54 11.79 8.20
N CYS A 175 14.07 12.49 7.17
CA CYS A 175 14.11 13.95 7.17
C CYS A 175 12.97 14.47 8.06
N VAL A 176 13.30 15.21 9.10
CA VAL A 176 12.31 15.75 10.04
C VAL A 176 12.21 17.25 9.84
N VAL A 177 11.05 17.69 9.39
CA VAL A 177 10.72 19.12 9.24
C VAL A 177 9.95 19.59 10.47
N SER A 178 10.15 20.85 10.86
CA SER A 178 9.38 21.45 11.94
C SER A 178 7.89 21.42 11.60
N ASP A 179 7.04 21.17 12.60
CA ASP A 179 5.60 21.29 12.41
C ASP A 179 5.30 22.73 11.95
N ALA A 180 4.54 22.89 10.86
CA ALA A 180 4.07 24.21 10.46
C ALA A 180 3.30 24.77 11.66
N ALA A 181 3.70 25.96 12.13
CA ALA A 181 2.98 26.64 13.19
C ALA A 181 1.51 26.67 12.76
N ALA A 182 0.63 26.09 13.59
CA ALA A 182 -0.81 26.13 13.32
C ALA A 182 -1.15 27.58 12.99
N PRO A 183 -1.85 27.86 11.88
CA PRO A 183 -2.17 29.23 11.50
C PRO A 183 -2.81 29.86 12.74
N VAL A 184 -2.10 30.82 13.33
CA VAL A 184 -2.59 31.53 14.52
C VAL A 184 -3.97 32.01 14.11
N PRO A 185 -5.05 31.64 14.85
CA PRO A 185 -6.39 32.05 14.49
C PRO A 185 -6.32 33.54 14.26
N ALA A 186 -6.58 33.98 13.02
CA ALA A 186 -6.52 35.38 12.69
C ALA A 186 -7.43 36.06 13.70
N VAL A 187 -6.84 36.79 14.65
CA VAL A 187 -7.59 37.57 15.63
C VAL A 187 -8.48 38.42 14.76
N ALA A 188 -9.79 38.15 14.83
CA ALA A 188 -10.79 38.79 14.00
C ALA A 188 -10.69 40.29 14.30
N THR A 189 -9.87 40.99 13.52
CA THR A 189 -9.73 42.42 13.60
C THR A 189 -11.08 42.92 13.13
N THR A 190 -11.82 43.52 14.06
CA THR A 190 -13.17 44.01 13.86
C THR A 190 -13.06 45.24 12.95
N THR A 191 -12.88 45.00 11.65
CA THR A 191 -12.87 46.06 10.65
C THR A 191 -14.32 46.46 10.42
N VAL A 192 -14.69 47.59 11.00
CA VAL A 192 -15.95 48.28 10.72
C VAL A 192 -15.90 48.73 9.27
N THR A 193 -16.64 48.06 8.39
CA THR A 193 -16.70 48.41 6.96
C THR A 193 -17.72 49.54 6.75
N PRO A 194 -17.34 50.71 6.22
CA PRO A 194 -18.28 51.69 5.72
C PRO A 194 -18.85 51.23 4.36
N THR A 195 -20.17 51.26 4.27
CA THR A 195 -20.94 50.93 3.07
C THR A 195 -20.62 51.91 1.94
N THR A 196 -20.06 51.44 0.83
CA THR A 196 -20.08 52.22 -0.42
C THR A 196 -20.36 51.30 -1.61
N SER A 197 -21.50 51.57 -2.25
CA SER A 197 -21.92 51.09 -3.56
C SER A 197 -20.93 51.52 -4.65
N THR A 198 -20.73 50.71 -5.70
CA THR A 198 -20.93 51.09 -7.12
C THR A 198 -20.23 50.12 -8.09
N ASN A 199 -21.03 49.66 -9.06
CA ASN A 199 -20.77 48.95 -10.32
C ASN A 199 -19.39 49.13 -11.00
N ALA A 200 -18.86 48.04 -11.60
CA ALA A 200 -18.65 47.90 -13.07
C ALA A 200 -17.75 46.66 -13.41
N PRO A 201 -17.94 46.02 -14.58
CA PRO A 201 -17.14 44.87 -15.02
C PRO A 201 -16.02 45.29 -15.98
N SER A 202 -14.80 44.73 -15.87
CA SER A 202 -13.84 44.74 -16.98
C SER A 202 -12.73 43.69 -16.87
N SER A 203 -12.55 42.99 -18.00
CA SER A 203 -11.28 42.55 -18.59
C SER A 203 -10.65 41.24 -18.10
N GLU A 204 -10.96 40.21 -18.89
CA GLU A 204 -10.14 39.04 -19.17
C GLU A 204 -8.70 39.43 -19.55
N VAL A 205 -7.72 38.78 -18.90
CA VAL A 205 -6.32 38.80 -19.34
C VAL A 205 -5.97 37.42 -19.87
N GLN A 206 -5.91 37.32 -21.20
CA GLN A 206 -5.34 36.18 -21.91
C GLN A 206 -3.84 36.10 -21.61
N SER A 207 -3.41 34.98 -21.02
CA SER A 207 -1.99 34.63 -20.90
C SER A 207 -1.64 33.62 -21.98
N SER A 208 -0.95 34.09 -23.02
CA SER A 208 -0.37 33.27 -24.09
C SER A 208 0.86 32.53 -23.59
N SER A 209 0.75 31.21 -23.40
CA SER A 209 1.89 30.34 -23.09
C SER A 209 2.47 29.75 -24.37
N ASN A 210 3.74 30.03 -24.60
CA ASN A 210 4.54 29.60 -25.74
C ASN A 210 4.66 28.06 -25.81
N VAL A 211 3.90 27.45 -26.72
CA VAL A 211 4.12 26.08 -27.20
C VAL A 211 5.05 26.18 -28.40
N GLY A 212 6.35 26.05 -28.18
CA GLY A 212 7.34 26.05 -29.23
C GLY A 212 8.65 25.43 -28.77
N ALA A 213 9.09 24.39 -29.49
CA ALA A 213 10.43 23.80 -29.46
C ALA A 213 10.77 22.67 -28.45
N ILE A 214 9.95 21.61 -28.36
CA ILE A 214 10.44 20.28 -27.90
C ILE A 214 9.87 19.16 -28.79
N VAL A 215 10.17 19.21 -30.09
CA VAL A 215 9.96 18.05 -30.99
C VAL A 215 11.18 17.98 -31.90
N GLY A 216 12.15 17.14 -31.53
CA GLY A 216 13.37 16.98 -32.34
C GLY A 216 14.44 16.02 -31.81
N GLY A 217 14.24 15.36 -30.65
CA GLY A 217 15.27 14.51 -30.03
C GLY A 217 14.81 13.12 -29.56
N SER A 218 13.61 12.66 -29.96
CA SER A 218 13.01 11.44 -29.38
C SER A 218 13.22 10.16 -30.20
N ILE A 219 13.68 10.23 -31.46
CA ILE A 219 13.74 9.03 -32.32
C ILE A 219 15.01 8.18 -32.03
N ALA A 220 16.16 8.81 -31.75
CA ALA A 220 17.40 8.08 -31.49
C ALA A 220 17.37 7.28 -30.16
N ALA A 221 16.74 7.85 -29.12
CA ALA A 221 16.63 7.18 -27.82
C ALA A 221 15.72 5.95 -27.87
N VAL A 222 14.61 6.01 -28.63
CA VAL A 222 13.69 4.88 -28.79
C VAL A 222 14.35 3.75 -29.58
N ALA A 223 15.10 4.05 -30.64
CA ALA A 223 15.83 3.03 -31.41
C ALA A 223 16.89 2.31 -30.55
N ALA A 224 17.61 3.04 -29.70
CA ALA A 224 18.60 2.46 -28.79
C ALA A 224 17.96 1.53 -27.74
N LEU A 225 16.80 1.93 -27.17
CA LEU A 225 16.08 1.10 -26.19
C LEU A 225 15.51 -0.19 -26.81
N VAL A 226 14.99 -0.11 -28.04
CA VAL A 226 14.51 -1.30 -28.77
C VAL A 226 15.65 -2.25 -29.09
N ALA A 227 16.81 -1.74 -29.54
CA ALA A 227 17.99 -2.56 -29.80
C ALA A 227 18.50 -3.24 -28.52
N LEU A 228 18.55 -2.52 -27.39
CA LEU A 228 18.97 -3.06 -26.10
C LEU A 228 18.03 -4.17 -25.60
N ALA A 229 16.72 -3.94 -25.68
CA ALA A 229 15.71 -4.93 -25.29
C ALA A 229 15.80 -6.19 -26.16
N SER A 230 15.99 -6.02 -27.49
CA SER A 230 16.17 -7.13 -28.44
C SER A 230 17.41 -7.96 -28.11
N PHE A 231 18.53 -7.30 -27.78
CA PHE A 231 19.77 -7.96 -27.40
C PHE A 231 19.63 -8.73 -26.06
N CYS A 232 18.96 -8.15 -25.06
CA CYS A 232 18.69 -8.81 -23.79
C CYS A 232 17.81 -10.07 -23.95
N LEU A 233 16.78 -10.00 -24.80
CA LEU A 233 15.91 -11.15 -25.07
C LEU A 233 16.65 -12.25 -25.85
N TRP A 234 17.51 -11.88 -26.81
CA TRP A 234 18.33 -12.86 -27.54
C TRP A 234 19.34 -13.56 -26.63
N LYS A 235 19.99 -12.80 -25.73
CA LYS A 235 20.94 -13.37 -24.76
C LYS A 235 20.25 -14.30 -23.75
N ARG A 236 19.02 -14.00 -23.33
CA ARG A 236 18.23 -14.90 -22.46
C ARG A 236 17.92 -16.22 -23.14
N ARG A 237 17.50 -16.20 -24.42
CA ARG A 237 17.21 -17.42 -25.19
C ARG A 237 18.43 -18.32 -25.38
N GLN A 238 19.63 -17.76 -25.49
CA GLN A 238 20.88 -18.53 -25.59
C GLN A 238 21.23 -19.30 -24.29
N GLN A 239 20.72 -18.88 -23.13
CA GLN A 239 20.99 -19.55 -21.86
C GLN A 239 20.09 -20.78 -21.65
N GLU A 240 18.87 -20.78 -22.20
CA GLU A 240 17.94 -21.90 -22.10
C GLU A 240 18.39 -23.10 -22.95
N ALA A 241 19.18 -22.88 -24.01
CA ALA A 241 19.68 -23.96 -24.89
C ALA A 241 20.81 -24.82 -24.28
N LYS A 242 21.31 -24.51 -23.08
CA LYS A 242 22.42 -25.26 -22.44
C LYS A 242 22.02 -26.14 -21.26
N THR A 243 20.72 -26.31 -20.99
CA THR A 243 20.25 -27.04 -19.78
C THR A 243 19.30 -28.19 -20.13
N SER A 244 19.55 -28.91 -21.24
CA SER A 244 18.67 -30.01 -21.70
C SER A 244 19.25 -31.44 -21.60
N ASP A 245 20.49 -31.64 -21.11
CA ASP A 245 21.12 -32.97 -21.14
C ASP A 245 21.56 -33.52 -19.76
N TYR A 246 20.94 -33.09 -18.66
CA TYR A 246 21.28 -33.62 -17.34
C TYR A 246 20.08 -33.84 -16.42
N TYR A 247 19.25 -34.82 -16.75
CA TYR A 247 18.53 -35.59 -15.74
C TYR A 247 18.64 -37.07 -16.09
N ASP A 248 19.74 -37.66 -15.62
CA ASP A 248 19.92 -39.10 -15.53
C ASP A 248 18.99 -39.68 -14.45
N THR A 249 18.47 -40.84 -14.76
CA THR A 249 17.39 -41.55 -14.10
C THR A 249 17.94 -42.27 -12.88
N THR A 250 17.62 -41.81 -11.66
CA THR A 250 17.84 -42.63 -10.46
C THR A 250 16.50 -43.06 -9.87
N THR A 251 16.07 -44.22 -10.36
CA THR A 251 14.97 -45.04 -9.87
C THR A 251 15.23 -45.47 -8.43
N THR A 252 14.52 -44.88 -7.45
CA THR A 252 14.48 -45.41 -6.08
C THR A 252 13.46 -46.54 -5.98
N PRO A 253 13.83 -47.73 -5.44
CA PRO A 253 12.93 -48.86 -5.32
C PRO A 253 11.84 -48.62 -4.26
N MET A 254 10.60 -48.98 -4.61
CA MET A 254 9.48 -49.05 -3.68
C MET A 254 9.79 -50.05 -2.56
N HIS A 255 9.91 -49.55 -1.33
CA HIS A 255 9.88 -50.37 -0.13
C HIS A 255 8.43 -50.50 0.32
N LYS A 256 7.86 -51.70 0.10
CA LYS A 256 6.63 -52.17 0.74
C LYS A 256 6.96 -52.58 2.17
N ASP A 257 6.42 -51.86 3.14
CA ASP A 257 6.10 -52.35 4.49
C ASP A 257 4.86 -51.54 4.90
N GLY A 258 3.71 -52.14 5.25
CA GLY A 258 3.58 -53.12 6.31
C GLY A 258 2.89 -52.41 7.48
N TYR A 259 1.58 -52.19 7.35
CA TYR A 259 0.74 -51.52 8.35
C TYR A 259 0.70 -52.35 9.63
N ASN A 260 1.17 -51.79 10.75
CA ASN A 260 0.83 -52.25 12.08
C ASN A 260 0.25 -51.08 12.88
N ILE A 261 -1.07 -51.07 12.96
CA ILE A 261 -1.84 -50.21 13.85
C ILE A 261 -1.68 -50.79 15.25
N THR A 262 -0.91 -50.12 16.11
CA THR A 262 -1.03 -50.30 17.56
C THR A 262 -1.28 -48.92 18.12
N GLY A 263 -2.50 -48.76 18.65
CA GLY A 263 -2.97 -47.49 19.18
C GLY A 263 -2.19 -47.09 20.41
N ASP A 264 -1.80 -45.83 20.45
CA ASP A 264 -1.53 -45.17 21.71
C ASP A 264 -2.23 -43.82 21.73
N LYS A 265 -3.02 -43.62 22.79
CA LYS A 265 -3.77 -42.39 23.03
C LYS A 265 -2.80 -41.32 23.52
N SER A 266 -2.13 -40.63 22.60
CA SER A 266 -1.45 -39.39 22.94
C SER A 266 -2.42 -38.22 22.74
N LEU A 267 -2.83 -37.66 23.86
CA LEU A 267 -3.68 -36.48 23.98
C LEU A 267 -2.89 -35.24 23.51
N SER A 268 -2.79 -35.03 22.19
CA SER A 268 -2.25 -33.80 21.62
C SER A 268 -3.25 -32.66 21.86
N LYS A 269 -2.90 -31.76 22.79
CA LYS A 269 -3.48 -30.42 22.86
C LYS A 269 -2.86 -29.58 21.76
N ASP A 270 -3.36 -29.72 20.55
CA ASP A 270 -3.09 -28.76 19.48
C ASP A 270 -4.11 -27.61 19.59
N PRO A 271 -3.66 -26.35 19.67
CA PRO A 271 -4.56 -25.20 19.61
C PRO A 271 -5.10 -25.07 18.19
N GLU A 272 -6.37 -25.45 18.03
CA GLU A 272 -7.37 -24.92 17.10
C GLU A 272 -6.80 -24.05 15.97
N ILE A 273 -6.17 -24.72 14.99
CA ILE A 273 -5.83 -24.11 13.71
C ILE A 273 -7.17 -23.85 13.02
N ALA A 274 -7.57 -22.59 12.96
CA ALA A 274 -8.74 -22.13 12.21
C ALA A 274 -8.69 -22.70 10.80
N GLY A 275 -9.55 -23.70 10.56
CA GLY A 275 -9.60 -24.45 9.31
C GLY A 275 -9.77 -23.51 8.13
N TYR A 276 -8.80 -23.51 7.24
CA TYR A 276 -8.91 -22.87 5.94
C TYR A 276 -9.89 -23.70 5.11
N VAL A 277 -11.18 -23.32 5.14
CA VAL A 277 -12.19 -23.95 4.28
C VAL A 277 -11.89 -23.54 2.85
N ASN A 278 -11.41 -24.49 2.06
CA ASN A 278 -11.24 -24.32 0.63
C ASN A 278 -12.63 -24.22 -0.01
N LEU A 279 -13.03 -23.02 -0.44
CA LEU A 279 -14.33 -22.74 -1.07
C LEU A 279 -14.31 -22.95 -2.60
N GLU A 280 -13.17 -23.32 -3.20
CA GLU A 280 -13.11 -23.62 -4.64
C GLU A 280 -14.11 -24.72 -5.10
N PRO A 281 -14.43 -25.76 -4.31
CA PRO A 281 -15.46 -26.74 -4.68
C PRO A 281 -16.88 -26.17 -4.75
N LEU A 282 -17.18 -25.08 -4.04
CA LEU A 282 -18.51 -24.45 -4.05
C LEU A 282 -18.74 -23.54 -5.27
N ARG A 283 -17.69 -23.21 -6.04
CA ARG A 283 -17.82 -22.44 -7.29
C ARG A 283 -18.46 -23.23 -8.44
N LEU A 284 -18.59 -24.55 -8.32
CA LEU A 284 -19.22 -25.38 -9.36
C LEU A 284 -20.74 -25.45 -9.24
N LEU A 285 -21.33 -24.97 -8.13
CA LEU A 285 -22.78 -24.86 -7.98
C LEU A 285 -23.25 -23.46 -8.39
N ARG A 286 -23.18 -23.19 -9.68
CA ARG A 286 -23.93 -22.08 -10.28
C ARG A 286 -25.42 -22.47 -10.24
N LEU A 287 -26.13 -22.02 -9.20
CA LEU A 287 -27.59 -22.10 -9.17
C LEU A 287 -28.15 -21.40 -10.41
N VAL A 288 -28.71 -22.19 -11.33
CA VAL A 288 -29.48 -21.68 -12.47
C VAL A 288 -30.82 -21.20 -11.92
N PRO A 289 -31.24 -19.93 -12.13
CA PRO A 289 -32.46 -19.37 -11.53
C PRO A 289 -33.79 -19.91 -12.07
N THR A 290 -33.84 -21.06 -12.73
CA THR A 290 -35.04 -21.50 -13.47
C THR A 290 -36.12 -22.20 -12.64
N GLU A 291 -36.00 -22.35 -11.32
CA GLU A 291 -37.00 -23.09 -10.52
C GLU A 291 -37.58 -22.35 -9.31
N LEU A 292 -37.50 -21.01 -9.26
CA LEU A 292 -38.27 -20.25 -8.25
C LEU A 292 -39.67 -19.94 -8.77
N VAL A 293 -40.59 -20.90 -8.60
CA VAL A 293 -42.03 -20.63 -8.61
C VAL A 293 -42.40 -20.13 -7.21
N VAL A 294 -42.80 -18.87 -7.12
CA VAL A 294 -43.43 -18.31 -5.92
C VAL A 294 -44.94 -18.51 -6.09
N THR A 295 -45.55 -19.36 -5.25
CA THR A 295 -47.00 -19.34 -4.97
C THR A 295 -47.27 -18.60 -3.68
#